data_AF-A0A3M2B216-F1
#
_entry.id   AF-A0A3M2B216-F1
#
_cell.length_a   1.000
_cell.length_b   1.000
_cell.length_c   1.000
_cell.angle_alpha   90.00
_cell.angle_beta   90.00
_cell.angle_gamma   90.00
#
_symmetry.space_group_name_H-M   'P 1'
#
loop_
_entity.id
_entity.type
_entity.pdbx_description
1 polymer ?
#
loop_
_entity_poly.entity_id
_entity_poly.type
_entity_poly.pdbx_seq_one_letter_code
_entity_poly.pdbx_strand_id
1 'polypeptide(L)'
;MVVAFVFLTGLSTLAENAQGQDLASFEQRVTEHTLPNGWTFIIVERHVAPVFAFMTRVNVGSVQEGAGVTGLAHMFEHMAFKGTPRIGTTDYQAEKKALEELEAAYQAYQQARLSHRADPKTLERLYKIFKEKQKQASRYVVKNEFGDIVEREGGVALNAFTSADVTGYFYALPSNKVELFCYLESERFLHPVFREFYKERDVVMEERRLRTESNPTGRLFEQFVSTAFIAHPYHHPVIGYASDIQSYTMTDAQKFFETYYVPSNMVTAIVGDVYPERLIPLLDQYFGRIPSKPDPPPLRTVEPPAAAEKIVILRDPAQPFYIEGY
;
A
#
# COMPACT_ATOMS: atom_id res chain seq x y z
N MET A 1 -25.04 4.93 -74.66
CA MET A 1 -25.25 5.93 -73.59
C MET A 1 -25.73 5.18 -72.37
N VAL A 2 -24.89 5.12 -71.33
CA VAL A 2 -25.04 4.24 -70.16
C VAL A 2 -26.08 4.82 -69.20
N VAL A 3 -27.08 4.02 -68.82
CA VAL A 3 -28.05 4.35 -67.77
C VAL A 3 -27.54 3.72 -66.47
N ALA A 4 -27.09 4.57 -65.54
CA ALA A 4 -26.66 4.15 -64.22
C ALA A 4 -27.86 3.95 -63.30
N PHE A 5 -28.07 2.72 -62.82
CA PHE A 5 -28.99 2.41 -61.73
C PHE A 5 -28.30 2.70 -60.39
N VAL A 6 -28.82 3.65 -59.63
CA VAL A 6 -28.43 3.89 -58.24
C VAL A 6 -29.26 2.96 -57.36
N PHE A 7 -28.63 1.94 -56.78
CA PHE A 7 -29.20 1.17 -55.68
C PHE A 7 -29.01 1.95 -54.37
N LEU A 8 -30.11 2.45 -53.79
CA LEU A 8 -30.13 2.91 -52.40
C LEU A 8 -30.14 1.66 -51.50
N THR A 9 -28.99 1.29 -50.95
CA THR A 9 -28.93 0.37 -49.80
C THR A 9 -29.14 1.18 -48.53
N GLY A 10 -30.33 1.05 -47.92
CA GLY A 10 -30.60 1.56 -46.60
C GLY A 10 -29.79 0.79 -45.56
N LEU A 11 -28.67 1.37 -45.10
CA LEU A 11 -28.03 0.95 -43.86
C LEU A 11 -28.95 1.38 -42.71
N SER A 12 -29.76 0.45 -42.21
CA SER A 12 -30.39 0.57 -40.90
C SER A 12 -29.29 0.52 -39.84
N THR A 13 -28.82 1.68 -39.39
CA THR A 13 -28.00 1.78 -38.19
C THR A 13 -28.86 1.34 -37.01
N LEU A 14 -28.74 0.08 -36.60
CA LEU A 14 -29.11 -0.34 -35.25
C LEU A 14 -28.12 0.35 -34.32
N ALA A 15 -28.51 1.52 -33.82
CA ALA A 15 -27.87 2.09 -32.64
C ALA A 15 -28.13 1.11 -31.51
N GLU A 16 -27.14 0.27 -31.18
CA GLU A 16 -27.08 -0.36 -29.88
C GLU A 16 -27.10 0.78 -28.85
N ASN A 17 -28.27 1.01 -28.24
CA ASN A 17 -28.36 1.78 -27.03
C ASN A 17 -27.48 1.06 -26.01
N ALA A 18 -26.23 1.52 -25.87
CA ALA A 18 -25.46 1.27 -24.66
C ALA A 18 -26.31 1.83 -23.52
N GLN A 19 -27.07 0.97 -22.85
CA GLN A 19 -27.71 1.31 -21.60
C GLN A 19 -26.57 1.66 -20.65
N GLY A 20 -26.33 2.96 -20.47
CA GLY A 20 -25.51 3.44 -19.38
C GLY A 20 -26.05 2.79 -18.11
N GLN A 21 -25.16 2.17 -17.32
CA GLN A 21 -25.54 1.58 -16.05
C GLN A 21 -26.22 2.66 -15.21
N ASP A 22 -27.53 2.54 -15.05
CA ASP A 22 -28.30 3.40 -14.14
C ASP A 22 -27.79 3.17 -12.71
N LEU A 23 -27.55 4.25 -11.97
CA LEU A 23 -27.02 4.18 -10.60
C LEU A 23 -27.92 3.31 -9.72
N ALA A 24 -29.24 3.43 -9.88
CA ALA A 24 -30.19 2.61 -9.13
C ALA A 24 -30.06 1.11 -9.45
N SER A 25 -29.75 0.75 -10.70
CA SER A 25 -29.48 -0.65 -11.10
C SER A 25 -28.13 -1.16 -10.58
N PHE A 26 -27.16 -0.27 -10.39
CA PHE A 26 -25.89 -0.62 -9.74
C PHE A 26 -26.09 -0.86 -8.24
N GLU A 27 -26.75 0.07 -7.54
CA GLU A 27 -27.05 -0.03 -6.10
C GLU A 27 -27.80 -1.32 -5.74
N GLN A 28 -28.75 -1.75 -6.59
CA GLN A 28 -29.47 -3.02 -6.39
C GLN A 28 -28.58 -4.28 -6.42
N ARG A 29 -27.36 -4.19 -6.97
CA ARG A 29 -26.38 -5.29 -7.05
C ARG A 29 -25.26 -5.16 -6.02
N VAL A 30 -25.35 -4.18 -5.13
CA VAL A 30 -24.40 -3.98 -4.04
C VAL A 30 -24.95 -4.66 -2.79
N THR A 31 -24.16 -5.57 -2.23
CA THR A 31 -24.39 -6.12 -0.88
C THR A 31 -23.31 -5.58 0.04
N GLU A 32 -23.72 -4.87 1.08
CA GLU A 32 -22.83 -4.43 2.15
C GLU A 32 -22.87 -5.42 3.32
N HIS A 33 -21.70 -5.79 3.83
CA HIS A 33 -21.57 -6.64 5.01
C HIS A 33 -20.50 -6.07 5.94
N THR A 34 -20.88 -5.71 7.16
CA THR A 34 -19.94 -5.24 8.18
C THR A 34 -19.76 -6.30 9.25
N LEU A 35 -18.52 -6.74 9.45
CA LEU A 35 -18.18 -7.71 10.47
C LEU A 35 -18.32 -7.12 11.88
N PRO A 36 -18.55 -7.96 12.91
CA PRO A 36 -18.59 -7.49 14.30
C PRO A 36 -17.32 -6.79 14.78
N ASN A 37 -16.17 -7.03 14.12
CA ASN A 37 -14.91 -6.36 14.45
C ASN A 37 -14.77 -4.95 13.82
N GLY A 38 -15.69 -4.56 12.92
CA GLY A 38 -15.73 -3.25 12.27
C GLY A 38 -15.35 -3.25 10.79
N TRP A 39 -14.81 -4.35 10.24
CA TRP A 39 -14.42 -4.38 8.83
C TRP A 39 -15.64 -4.37 7.91
N THR A 40 -15.71 -3.41 7.00
CA THR A 40 -16.79 -3.30 6.01
C THR A 40 -16.41 -3.94 4.68
N PHE A 41 -17.28 -4.77 4.13
CA PHE A 41 -17.17 -5.37 2.81
C PHE A 41 -18.29 -4.86 1.90
N ILE A 42 -17.91 -4.45 0.69
CA ILE A 42 -18.84 -4.02 -0.36
C ILE A 42 -18.73 -5.04 -1.50
N ILE A 43 -19.77 -5.83 -1.71
CA ILE A 43 -19.79 -6.94 -2.67
C ILE A 43 -20.65 -6.53 -3.86
N VAL A 44 -20.12 -6.60 -5.07
CA VAL A 44 -20.85 -6.29 -6.31
C VAL A 44 -20.83 -7.48 -7.25
N GLU A 45 -22.01 -8.05 -7.47
CA GLU A 45 -22.18 -9.22 -8.33
C GLU A 45 -22.08 -8.85 -9.82
N ARG A 46 -21.21 -9.57 -10.53
CA ARG A 46 -20.97 -9.39 -11.97
C ARG A 46 -20.51 -10.69 -12.64
N HIS A 47 -21.47 -11.49 -13.11
CA HIS A 47 -21.22 -12.81 -13.75
C HIS A 47 -20.79 -12.74 -15.24
N VAL A 48 -20.04 -11.70 -15.64
CA VAL A 48 -19.60 -11.52 -17.04
C VAL A 48 -18.43 -12.43 -17.41
N ALA A 49 -17.57 -12.73 -16.45
CA ALA A 49 -16.42 -13.62 -16.58
C ALA A 49 -16.22 -14.36 -15.25
N PRO A 50 -15.68 -15.60 -15.26
CA PRO A 50 -15.51 -16.43 -14.06
C PRO A 50 -14.29 -15.99 -13.23
N VAL A 51 -14.23 -14.69 -12.92
CA VAL A 51 -13.18 -14.02 -12.16
C VAL A 51 -13.79 -13.00 -11.22
N PHE A 52 -13.06 -12.69 -10.16
CA PHE A 52 -13.35 -11.54 -9.31
C PHE A 52 -12.08 -10.77 -9.00
N ALA A 53 -12.25 -9.49 -8.73
CA ALA A 53 -11.20 -8.63 -8.20
C ALA A 53 -11.65 -8.07 -6.85
N PHE A 54 -10.70 -7.74 -6.00
CA PHE A 54 -10.99 -6.99 -4.80
C PHE A 54 -10.04 -5.79 -4.66
N MET A 55 -10.43 -4.84 -3.83
CA MET A 55 -9.55 -3.80 -3.34
C MET A 55 -9.83 -3.57 -1.86
N THR A 56 -8.83 -3.84 -1.03
CA THR A 56 -8.84 -3.44 0.38
C THR A 56 -8.22 -2.05 0.47
N ARG A 57 -8.97 -1.09 1.02
CA ARG A 57 -8.49 0.24 1.37
C ARG A 57 -8.37 0.34 2.88
N VAL A 58 -7.17 0.65 3.36
CA VAL A 58 -6.93 1.06 4.74
C VAL A 58 -6.88 2.58 4.73
N ASN A 59 -7.70 3.20 5.59
CA ASN A 59 -7.76 4.66 5.72
C ASN A 59 -6.54 5.18 6.50
N VAL A 60 -5.38 5.02 5.87
CA VAL A 60 -4.06 5.40 6.35
C VAL A 60 -3.14 5.67 5.15
N GLY A 61 -2.36 6.73 5.23
CA GLY A 61 -1.31 7.10 4.28
C GLY A 61 -0.24 7.94 4.97
N SER A 62 0.47 8.76 4.20
CA SER A 62 1.56 9.57 4.77
C SER A 62 1.10 10.65 5.77
N VAL A 63 -0.19 11.01 5.79
CA VAL A 63 -0.67 12.03 6.76
C VAL A 63 -0.75 11.56 8.20
N GLN A 64 -0.73 10.24 8.43
CA GLN A 64 -0.67 9.64 9.76
C GLN A 64 0.75 9.50 10.30
N GLU A 65 1.76 9.92 9.52
CA GLU A 65 3.16 9.89 9.90
C GLU A 65 3.58 11.13 10.70
N GLY A 66 4.60 10.98 11.53
CA GLY A 66 5.26 12.07 12.23
C GLY A 66 6.67 12.33 11.71
N ALA A 67 7.26 13.45 12.13
CA ALA A 67 8.66 13.74 11.87
C ALA A 67 9.56 12.62 12.40
N GLY A 68 10.55 12.19 11.60
CA GLY A 68 11.47 11.10 11.91
C GLY A 68 11.00 9.72 11.45
N VAL A 69 9.76 9.59 10.97
CA VAL A 69 9.20 8.35 10.38
C VAL A 69 8.46 8.60 9.08
N THR A 70 8.77 9.69 8.35
CA THR A 70 8.14 9.94 7.05
C THR A 70 8.48 8.84 6.05
N GLY A 71 7.51 8.44 5.22
CA GLY A 71 7.61 7.33 4.27
C GLY A 71 7.32 5.94 4.86
N LEU A 72 7.00 5.84 6.15
CA LEU A 72 6.68 4.58 6.79
C LEU A 72 5.38 3.95 6.28
N ALA A 73 4.37 4.73 5.91
CA ALA A 73 3.15 4.24 5.28
C ALA A 73 3.46 3.59 3.92
N HIS A 74 4.35 4.21 3.12
CA HIS A 74 4.80 3.65 1.84
C HIS A 74 5.54 2.32 2.02
N MET A 75 6.27 2.12 3.13
CA MET A 75 6.87 0.82 3.44
C MET A 75 5.85 -0.33 3.51
N PHE A 76 4.58 -0.06 3.85
CA PHE A 76 3.55 -1.12 3.87
C PHE A 76 3.14 -1.60 2.48
N GLU A 77 3.42 -0.84 1.42
CA GLU A 77 3.35 -1.32 0.04
C GLU A 77 4.41 -2.41 -0.20
N HIS A 78 5.66 -2.13 0.20
CA HIS A 78 6.77 -3.08 0.07
C HIS A 78 6.62 -4.30 0.97
N MET A 79 5.99 -4.15 2.13
CA MET A 79 5.74 -5.23 3.07
C MET A 79 4.51 -6.07 2.71
N ALA A 80 3.64 -5.58 1.82
CA ALA A 80 2.35 -6.18 1.50
C ALA A 80 2.42 -7.68 1.21
N PHE A 81 3.43 -8.09 0.45
CA PHE A 81 3.55 -9.46 -0.08
C PHE A 81 4.74 -10.21 0.52
N LYS A 82 5.28 -9.72 1.64
CA LYS A 82 6.38 -10.40 2.34
C LYS A 82 5.91 -11.64 3.07
N GLY A 83 4.61 -11.83 3.24
CA GLY A 83 4.01 -13.07 3.74
C GLY A 83 3.70 -13.04 5.23
N THR A 84 3.57 -14.24 5.82
CA THR A 84 3.01 -14.49 7.15
C THR A 84 3.86 -15.54 7.90
N PRO A 85 3.51 -15.96 9.12
CA PRO A 85 4.18 -17.09 9.79
C PRO A 85 4.15 -18.42 9.01
N ARG A 86 3.27 -18.53 8.01
CA ARG A 86 3.07 -19.75 7.22
C ARG A 86 3.49 -19.61 5.75
N ILE A 87 3.70 -18.39 5.27
CA ILE A 87 4.01 -18.08 3.86
C ILE A 87 5.22 -17.15 3.85
N GLY A 88 6.21 -17.44 3.03
CA GLY A 88 7.43 -16.66 2.83
C GLY A 88 8.60 -17.09 3.71
N THR A 89 8.55 -18.29 4.30
CA THR A 89 9.55 -18.73 5.29
C THR A 89 9.74 -20.25 5.33
N THR A 90 10.98 -20.70 5.55
CA THR A 90 11.32 -22.12 5.72
C THR A 90 11.17 -22.59 7.17
N ASP A 91 11.33 -21.69 8.14
CA ASP A 91 11.15 -21.94 9.57
C ASP A 91 10.86 -20.60 10.28
N TYR A 92 9.58 -20.33 10.54
CA TYR A 92 9.17 -19.07 11.17
C TYR A 92 9.66 -18.94 12.62
N GLN A 93 9.78 -20.04 13.37
CA GLN A 93 10.19 -19.94 14.79
C GLN A 93 11.66 -19.53 14.90
N ALA A 94 12.50 -20.02 14.00
CA ALA A 94 13.88 -19.57 13.88
C ALA A 94 13.98 -18.17 13.25
N GLU A 95 13.19 -17.89 12.21
CA GLU A 95 13.12 -16.58 11.56
C GLU A 95 12.76 -15.47 12.56
N LYS A 96 11.73 -15.69 13.38
CA LYS A 96 11.26 -14.72 14.38
C LYS A 96 12.39 -14.28 15.31
N LYS A 97 13.16 -15.23 15.84
CA LYS A 97 14.33 -14.93 16.69
C LYS A 97 15.39 -14.14 15.93
N ALA A 98 15.66 -14.51 14.68
CA ALA A 98 16.62 -13.80 13.84
C ALA A 98 16.16 -12.36 13.51
N LEU A 99 14.85 -12.13 13.34
CA LEU A 99 14.27 -10.80 13.14
C LEU A 99 14.36 -9.95 14.41
N GLU A 100 14.12 -10.52 15.59
CA GLU A 100 14.29 -9.84 16.88
C GLU A 100 15.75 -9.40 17.10
N GLU A 101 16.71 -10.27 16.80
CA GLU A 101 18.14 -9.94 16.87
C GLU A 101 18.57 -8.90 15.83
N LEU A 102 18.00 -8.95 14.62
CA LEU A 102 18.22 -7.96 13.57
C LEU A 102 17.69 -6.58 13.99
N GLU A 103 16.49 -6.53 14.55
CA GLU A 103 15.88 -5.31 15.07
C GLU A 103 16.75 -4.67 16.16
N ALA A 104 17.15 -5.46 17.15
CA ALA A 104 18.00 -5.00 18.23
C ALA A 104 19.35 -4.46 17.71
N ALA A 105 19.96 -5.13 16.73
CA ALA A 105 21.21 -4.68 16.13
C ALA A 105 21.06 -3.34 15.40
N TYR A 106 19.97 -3.14 14.66
CA TYR A 106 19.72 -1.88 13.97
C TYR A 106 19.39 -0.73 14.93
N GLN A 107 18.58 -0.98 15.96
CA GLN A 107 18.30 0.01 17.00
C GLN A 107 19.56 0.44 17.74
N ALA A 108 20.44 -0.49 18.09
CA ALA A 108 21.73 -0.17 18.71
C ALA A 108 22.60 0.71 17.79
N TYR A 109 22.64 0.41 16.49
CA TYR A 109 23.31 1.26 15.50
C TYR A 109 22.70 2.66 15.43
N GLN A 110 21.37 2.77 15.38
CA GLN A 110 20.68 4.07 15.32
C GLN A 110 20.89 4.90 16.58
N GLN A 111 20.79 4.29 17.75
CA GLN A 111 21.05 4.96 19.03
C GLN A 111 22.47 5.52 19.10
N ALA A 112 23.47 4.76 18.63
CA ALA A 112 24.84 5.24 18.56
C ALA A 112 25.01 6.35 17.52
N ARG A 113 24.40 6.22 16.33
CA ARG A 113 24.46 7.19 15.22
C ARG A 113 23.89 8.54 15.60
N LEU A 114 22.78 8.55 16.33
CA LEU A 114 22.08 9.76 16.78
C LEU A 114 22.65 10.35 18.08
N SER A 115 23.66 9.70 18.68
CA SER A 115 24.29 10.21 19.89
C SER A 115 25.24 11.38 19.60
N HIS A 116 25.28 12.36 20.50
CA HIS A 116 26.18 13.53 20.40
C HIS A 116 27.68 13.18 20.42
N ARG A 117 28.04 11.94 20.77
CA ARG A 117 29.42 11.45 20.89
C ARG A 117 29.62 10.18 20.04
N ALA A 118 29.06 10.18 18.83
CA ALA A 118 29.17 9.05 17.93
C ALA A 118 30.65 8.79 17.58
N ASP A 119 31.18 7.66 18.04
CA ASP A 119 32.53 7.19 17.69
C ASP A 119 32.50 6.43 16.35
N PRO A 120 33.26 6.85 15.31
CA PRO A 120 33.24 6.20 14.00
C PRO A 120 33.54 4.70 14.03
N LYS A 121 34.46 4.25 14.90
CA LYS A 121 34.80 2.82 15.03
C LYS A 121 33.65 2.02 15.61
N THR A 122 32.97 2.58 16.61
CA THR A 122 31.77 1.98 17.20
C THR A 122 30.64 1.89 16.18
N LEU A 123 30.41 2.94 15.38
CA LEU A 123 29.39 2.93 14.32
C LEU A 123 29.67 1.88 13.26
N GLU A 124 30.91 1.79 12.78
CA GLU A 124 31.32 0.79 11.80
C GLU A 124 31.10 -0.64 12.33
N ARG A 125 31.50 -0.88 13.58
CA ARG A 125 31.28 -2.18 14.25
C ARG A 125 29.79 -2.52 14.37
N LEU A 126 28.96 -1.59 14.86
CA LEU A 126 27.52 -1.82 15.03
C LEU A 126 26.82 -2.03 13.68
N TYR A 127 27.21 -1.28 12.65
CA TYR A 127 26.68 -1.45 11.32
C TYR A 127 27.05 -2.82 10.72
N LYS A 128 28.27 -3.30 10.96
CA LYS A 128 28.69 -4.64 10.55
C LYS A 128 27.86 -5.72 11.25
N ILE A 129 27.63 -5.59 12.56
CA ILE A 129 26.76 -6.50 13.32
C ILE A 129 25.34 -6.50 12.73
N PHE A 130 24.78 -5.32 12.45
CA PHE A 130 23.48 -5.19 11.79
C PHE A 130 23.42 -5.94 10.45
N LYS A 131 24.41 -5.74 9.56
CA LYS A 131 24.46 -6.43 8.26
C LYS A 131 24.65 -7.93 8.39
N GLU A 132 25.41 -8.40 9.38
CA GLU A 132 25.53 -9.82 9.69
C GLU A 132 24.20 -10.43 10.15
N LYS A 133 23.46 -9.74 11.03
CA LYS A 133 22.11 -10.16 11.46
C LYS A 133 21.11 -10.12 10.31
N GLN A 134 21.21 -9.13 9.43
CA GLN A 134 20.35 -9.05 8.23
C GLN A 134 20.55 -10.27 7.33
N LYS A 135 21.81 -10.69 7.13
CA LYS A 135 22.15 -11.90 6.38
C LYS A 135 21.74 -13.19 7.08
N GLN A 136 21.70 -13.22 8.41
CA GLN A 136 21.23 -14.38 9.17
C GLN A 136 19.71 -14.55 9.01
N ALA A 137 18.94 -13.47 9.21
CA ALA A 137 17.49 -13.48 9.03
C ALA A 137 17.08 -13.85 7.60
N SER A 138 17.82 -13.39 6.58
CA SER A 138 17.49 -13.69 5.18
C SER A 138 17.60 -15.16 4.77
N ARG A 139 18.20 -16.03 5.61
CA ARG A 139 18.34 -17.47 5.32
C ARG A 139 17.02 -18.22 5.41
N TYR A 140 16.07 -17.68 6.17
CA TYR A 140 14.76 -18.30 6.35
C TYR A 140 13.78 -17.88 5.27
N VAL A 141 14.05 -16.79 4.55
CA VAL A 141 13.11 -16.19 3.59
C VAL A 141 12.95 -17.09 2.35
N VAL A 142 11.71 -17.48 2.07
CA VAL A 142 11.30 -18.00 0.76
C VAL A 142 10.84 -16.82 -0.07
N LYS A 143 11.64 -16.46 -1.07
CA LYS A 143 11.39 -15.26 -1.87
C LYS A 143 10.10 -15.43 -2.69
N ASN A 144 9.30 -14.36 -2.73
CA ASN A 144 8.10 -14.24 -3.57
C ASN A 144 7.01 -15.30 -3.35
N GLU A 145 7.04 -16.08 -2.27
CA GLU A 145 6.10 -17.21 -2.09
C GLU A 145 4.63 -16.78 -2.12
N PHE A 146 4.30 -15.60 -1.57
CA PHE A 146 2.93 -15.06 -1.66
C PHE A 146 2.50 -14.83 -3.11
N GLY A 147 3.36 -14.17 -3.90
CA GLY A 147 3.11 -13.91 -5.31
C GLY A 147 3.04 -15.18 -6.13
N ASP A 148 3.94 -16.12 -5.88
CA ASP A 148 3.99 -17.42 -6.56
C ASP A 148 2.70 -18.23 -6.29
N ILE A 149 2.15 -18.19 -5.08
CA ILE A 149 0.84 -18.79 -4.76
C ILE A 149 -0.26 -18.14 -5.60
N VAL A 150 -0.31 -16.80 -5.64
CA VAL A 150 -1.34 -16.07 -6.39
C VAL A 150 -1.24 -16.42 -7.89
N GLU A 151 -0.05 -16.33 -8.48
CA GLU A 151 0.19 -16.60 -9.90
C GLU A 151 -0.13 -18.06 -10.27
N ARG A 152 0.33 -19.03 -9.47
CA ARG A 152 0.08 -20.46 -9.70
C ARG A 152 -1.42 -20.80 -9.69
N GLU A 153 -2.21 -20.07 -8.91
CA GLU A 153 -3.66 -20.26 -8.81
C GLU A 153 -4.45 -19.41 -9.82
N GLY A 154 -3.77 -18.78 -10.79
CA GLY A 154 -4.35 -18.01 -11.89
C GLY A 154 -4.65 -16.55 -11.56
N GLY A 155 -4.10 -16.03 -10.47
CA GLY A 155 -4.27 -14.64 -10.07
C GLY A 155 -3.44 -13.68 -10.92
N VAL A 156 -3.95 -12.46 -11.07
CA VAL A 156 -3.33 -11.41 -11.88
C VAL A 156 -3.40 -10.05 -11.18
N ALA A 157 -2.55 -9.12 -11.63
CA ALA A 157 -2.52 -7.74 -11.12
C ALA A 157 -2.29 -7.63 -9.61
N LEU A 158 -1.47 -8.52 -9.04
CA LEU A 158 -0.97 -8.42 -7.66
C LEU A 158 -0.21 -7.13 -7.45
N ASN A 159 -0.83 -6.21 -6.70
CA ASN A 159 -0.25 -4.92 -6.47
C ASN A 159 -0.79 -4.23 -5.22
N ALA A 160 -0.06 -3.21 -4.78
CA ALA A 160 -0.42 -2.33 -3.69
C ALA A 160 -0.09 -0.89 -4.08
N PHE A 161 -0.61 0.08 -3.35
CA PHE A 161 -0.23 1.48 -3.49
C PHE A 161 -0.41 2.22 -2.17
N THR A 162 0.38 3.27 -1.96
CA THR A 162 0.16 4.23 -0.88
C THR A 162 0.01 5.64 -1.43
N SER A 163 -0.82 6.44 -0.76
CA SER A 163 -1.03 7.86 -1.02
C SER A 163 -0.94 8.65 0.29
N ALA A 164 -1.33 9.92 0.26
CA ALA A 164 -1.40 10.72 1.48
C ALA A 164 -2.46 10.19 2.47
N ASP A 165 -3.60 9.69 1.97
CA ASP A 165 -4.77 9.35 2.80
C ASP A 165 -5.09 7.85 2.86
N VAL A 166 -4.66 7.08 1.86
CA VAL A 166 -5.04 5.67 1.72
C VAL A 166 -3.87 4.79 1.30
N THR A 167 -3.86 3.58 1.85
CA THR A 167 -3.03 2.45 1.42
C THR A 167 -3.95 1.35 0.91
N GLY A 168 -3.73 0.94 -0.33
CA GLY A 168 -4.58 0.00 -1.05
C GLY A 168 -3.86 -1.28 -1.43
N TYR A 169 -4.59 -2.40 -1.43
CA TYR A 169 -4.11 -3.72 -1.84
C TYR A 169 -5.13 -4.38 -2.75
N PHE A 170 -4.69 -4.94 -3.87
CA PHE A 170 -5.59 -5.52 -4.84
C PHE A 170 -4.94 -6.59 -5.71
N TYR A 171 -5.77 -7.53 -6.15
CA TYR A 171 -5.52 -8.44 -7.27
C TYR A 171 -6.84 -9.05 -7.72
N ALA A 172 -6.79 -9.79 -8.81
CA ALA A 172 -7.89 -10.61 -9.30
C ALA A 172 -7.55 -12.10 -9.22
N LEU A 173 -8.58 -12.92 -9.04
CA LEU A 173 -8.49 -14.38 -8.99
C LEU A 173 -9.67 -15.01 -9.75
N PRO A 174 -9.53 -16.27 -10.21
CA PRO A 174 -10.66 -17.06 -10.68
C PRO A 174 -11.72 -17.26 -9.60
N SER A 175 -13.00 -17.31 -9.97
CA SER A 175 -14.14 -17.39 -9.02
C SER A 175 -14.13 -18.60 -8.09
N ASN A 176 -13.47 -19.69 -8.47
CA ASN A 176 -13.30 -20.85 -7.60
C ASN A 176 -12.19 -20.69 -6.54
N LYS A 177 -11.56 -19.51 -6.44
CA LYS A 177 -10.47 -19.19 -5.49
C LYS A 177 -10.87 -18.21 -4.39
N VAL A 178 -12.17 -17.99 -4.17
CA VAL A 178 -12.67 -17.09 -3.13
C VAL A 178 -12.14 -17.44 -1.73
N GLU A 179 -12.09 -18.73 -1.37
CA GLU A 179 -11.57 -19.16 -0.06
C GLU A 179 -10.06 -18.90 0.07
N LEU A 180 -9.30 -19.06 -1.03
CA LEU A 180 -7.87 -18.72 -1.06
C LEU A 180 -7.67 -17.22 -0.82
N PHE A 181 -8.46 -16.36 -1.47
CA PHE A 181 -8.47 -14.91 -1.20
C PHE A 181 -8.72 -14.63 0.29
N CYS A 182 -9.76 -15.25 0.87
CA CYS A 182 -10.10 -15.04 2.27
C CYS A 182 -8.95 -15.46 3.20
N TYR A 183 -8.30 -16.59 2.92
CA TYR A 183 -7.14 -17.04 3.66
C TYR A 183 -5.94 -16.08 3.54
N LEU A 184 -5.52 -15.75 2.31
CA LEU A 184 -4.34 -14.93 2.07
C LEU A 184 -4.48 -13.52 2.66
N GLU A 185 -5.61 -12.87 2.41
CA GLU A 185 -5.84 -11.50 2.89
C GLU A 185 -6.05 -11.47 4.40
N SER A 186 -6.86 -12.37 4.98
CA SER A 186 -7.05 -12.36 6.43
C SER A 186 -5.75 -12.63 7.19
N GLU A 187 -4.90 -13.56 6.73
CA GLU A 187 -3.62 -13.84 7.39
C GLU A 187 -2.63 -12.67 7.24
N ARG A 188 -2.66 -11.94 6.13
CA ARG A 188 -1.82 -10.74 5.92
C ARG A 188 -2.10 -9.64 6.94
N PHE A 189 -3.37 -9.44 7.29
CA PHE A 189 -3.78 -8.43 8.27
C PHE A 189 -3.78 -8.95 9.71
N LEU A 190 -3.89 -10.26 9.92
CA LEU A 190 -3.87 -10.85 11.25
C LEU A 190 -2.44 -11.06 11.75
N HIS A 191 -1.55 -11.54 10.89
CA HIS A 191 -0.20 -11.96 11.23
C HIS A 191 0.83 -11.50 10.17
N PRO A 192 1.01 -10.18 9.97
CA PRO A 192 2.06 -9.69 9.08
C PRO A 192 3.44 -10.05 9.63
N VAL A 193 4.38 -10.36 8.73
CA VAL A 193 5.79 -10.54 9.08
C VAL A 193 6.63 -9.55 8.29
N PHE A 194 7.33 -8.64 8.99
CA PHE A 194 8.21 -7.62 8.41
C PHE A 194 9.57 -8.19 7.95
N ARG A 195 9.56 -9.37 7.33
CA ARG A 195 10.76 -9.97 6.77
C ARG A 195 11.29 -9.11 5.62
N GLU A 196 12.61 -9.08 5.50
CA GLU A 196 13.30 -8.20 4.55
C GLU A 196 13.06 -6.70 4.73
N PHE A 197 12.43 -6.23 5.82
CA PHE A 197 12.10 -4.81 6.03
C PHE A 197 13.25 -3.86 5.71
N TYR A 198 14.43 -4.11 6.28
CA TYR A 198 15.60 -3.26 6.07
C TYR A 198 16.22 -3.35 4.68
N LYS A 199 15.97 -4.44 3.96
CA LYS A 199 16.37 -4.58 2.56
C LYS A 199 15.41 -3.80 1.66
N GLU A 200 14.11 -3.89 1.90
CA GLU A 200 13.12 -3.11 1.17
C GLU A 200 13.22 -1.62 1.45
N ARG A 201 13.57 -1.22 2.67
CA ARG A 201 13.90 0.18 2.98
C ARG A 201 15.06 0.71 2.13
N ASP A 202 16.08 -0.12 1.93
CA ASP A 202 17.19 0.24 1.03
C ASP A 202 16.69 0.36 -0.43
N VAL A 203 15.71 -0.44 -0.86
CA VAL A 203 15.03 -0.30 -2.17
C VAL A 203 14.22 0.99 -2.26
N VAL A 204 13.44 1.34 -1.24
CA VAL A 204 12.68 2.61 -1.15
C VAL A 204 13.61 3.81 -1.25
N MET A 205 14.80 3.73 -0.65
CA MET A 205 15.81 4.77 -0.79
C MET A 205 16.29 4.94 -2.25
N GLU A 206 16.48 3.83 -2.98
CA GLU A 206 16.82 3.91 -4.40
C GLU A 206 15.63 4.44 -5.24
N GLU A 207 14.40 4.07 -4.89
CA GLU A 207 13.21 4.64 -5.51
C GLU A 207 13.13 6.15 -5.31
N ARG A 208 13.38 6.65 -4.10
CA ARG A 208 13.43 8.09 -3.81
C ARG A 208 14.46 8.79 -4.68
N ARG A 209 15.66 8.20 -4.81
CA ARG A 209 16.71 8.74 -5.67
C ARG A 209 16.28 8.82 -7.12
N LEU A 210 15.60 7.79 -7.64
CA LEU A 210 15.14 7.73 -9.02
C LEU A 210 13.96 8.67 -9.29
N ARG A 211 12.94 8.67 -8.43
CA ARG A 211 11.68 9.41 -8.62
C ARG A 211 11.78 10.88 -8.25
N THR A 212 12.61 11.23 -7.26
CA THR A 212 12.69 12.58 -6.72
C THR A 212 14.08 13.17 -6.90
N GLU A 213 15.12 12.60 -6.28
CA GLU A 213 16.41 13.30 -6.17
C GLU A 213 17.15 13.43 -7.51
N SER A 214 16.93 12.52 -8.45
CA SER A 214 17.53 12.55 -9.80
C SER A 214 16.59 13.09 -10.87
N ASN A 215 15.33 13.39 -10.52
CA ASN A 215 14.31 13.85 -11.45
C ASN A 215 13.95 15.33 -11.20
N PRO A 216 14.25 16.26 -12.13
CA PRO A 216 13.93 17.68 -11.97
C PRO A 216 12.45 17.97 -11.70
N THR A 217 11.54 17.26 -12.37
CA THR A 217 10.08 17.38 -12.16
C THR A 217 9.70 16.89 -10.76
N GLY A 218 10.28 15.79 -10.30
CA GLY A 218 10.07 15.25 -8.96
C GLY A 218 10.52 16.23 -7.87
N ARG A 219 11.73 16.80 -8.00
CA ARG A 219 12.23 17.85 -7.08
C ARG A 219 11.30 19.06 -7.05
N LEU A 220 10.85 19.55 -8.21
CA LEU A 220 9.96 20.72 -8.25
C LEU A 220 8.61 20.41 -7.59
N PHE A 221 8.03 19.25 -7.87
CA PHE A 221 6.76 18.84 -7.28
C PHE A 221 6.84 18.70 -5.74
N GLU A 222 7.92 18.11 -5.21
CA GLU A 222 8.15 18.02 -3.76
C GLU A 222 8.25 19.42 -3.13
N GLN A 223 8.99 20.35 -3.75
CA GLN A 223 9.09 21.73 -3.26
C GLN A 223 7.77 22.50 -3.36
N PHE A 224 7.00 22.27 -4.44
CA PHE A 224 5.69 22.86 -4.64
C PHE A 224 4.71 22.43 -3.54
N VAL A 225 4.55 21.12 -3.32
CA VAL A 225 3.63 20.58 -2.30
C VAL A 225 4.06 20.99 -0.88
N SER A 226 5.36 20.91 -0.58
CA SER A 226 5.88 21.28 0.75
C SER A 226 5.77 22.78 1.05
N THR A 227 5.73 23.62 0.01
CA THR A 227 5.46 25.04 0.14
C THR A 227 3.97 25.32 0.25
N ALA A 228 3.13 24.57 -0.47
CA ALA A 228 1.68 24.76 -0.48
C ALA A 228 1.07 24.57 0.91
N PHE A 229 1.40 23.47 1.60
CA PHE A 229 0.91 23.16 2.94
C PHE A 229 1.92 23.59 4.02
N ILE A 230 1.46 24.34 5.01
CA ILE A 230 2.30 24.86 6.11
C ILE A 230 2.19 23.97 7.34
N ALA A 231 0.96 23.60 7.71
CA ALA A 231 0.68 22.88 8.94
C ALA A 231 0.23 21.44 8.66
N HIS A 232 -0.63 21.26 7.67
CA HIS A 232 -1.20 19.97 7.34
C HIS A 232 -0.12 18.99 6.84
N PRO A 233 -0.11 17.72 7.29
CA PRO A 233 0.91 16.73 6.90
C PRO A 233 1.03 16.43 5.40
N TYR A 234 0.17 16.99 4.55
CA TYR A 234 0.31 16.88 3.09
C TYR A 234 1.61 17.48 2.55
N HIS A 235 2.31 18.32 3.33
CA HIS A 235 3.66 18.78 2.97
C HIS A 235 4.72 17.66 3.03
N HIS A 236 4.45 16.55 3.73
CA HIS A 236 5.36 15.41 3.76
C HIS A 236 5.25 14.61 2.44
N PRO A 237 6.38 14.30 1.79
CA PRO A 237 6.36 13.44 0.61
C PRO A 237 5.93 12.03 1.01
N VAL A 238 5.03 11.41 0.23
CA VAL A 238 4.54 10.04 0.49
C VAL A 238 5.68 9.03 0.60
N ILE A 239 6.73 9.19 -0.21
CA ILE A 239 7.92 8.33 -0.17
C ILE A 239 8.79 8.54 1.08
N GLY A 240 8.61 9.66 1.79
CA GLY A 240 9.39 10.04 2.97
C GLY A 240 10.69 10.77 2.65
N TYR A 241 11.28 11.41 3.66
CA TYR A 241 12.59 12.06 3.54
C TYR A 241 13.72 11.04 3.70
N ALA A 242 14.83 11.24 2.99
CA ALA A 242 15.99 10.34 3.02
C ALA A 242 16.52 10.07 4.44
N SER A 243 16.53 11.10 5.31
CA SER A 243 16.96 10.96 6.71
C SER A 243 16.08 9.99 7.50
N ASP A 244 14.77 10.08 7.28
CA ASP A 244 13.73 9.35 8.00
C ASP A 244 13.66 7.90 7.50
N ILE A 245 13.71 7.72 6.17
CA ILE A 245 13.85 6.41 5.52
C ILE A 245 15.04 5.66 6.10
N GLN A 246 16.16 6.35 6.36
CA GLN A 246 17.36 5.74 6.93
C GLN A 246 17.36 5.60 8.45
N SER A 247 16.30 6.00 9.15
CA SER A 247 16.21 5.92 10.62
C SER A 247 15.09 5.04 11.14
N TYR A 248 13.93 4.96 10.47
CA TYR A 248 12.80 4.18 10.99
C TYR A 248 13.14 2.69 11.08
N THR A 249 12.49 2.02 12.04
CA THR A 249 12.79 0.65 12.46
C THR A 249 11.61 -0.29 12.21
N MET A 250 11.81 -1.62 12.31
CA MET A 250 10.67 -2.55 12.26
C MET A 250 9.72 -2.33 13.44
N THR A 251 10.24 -1.88 14.59
CA THR A 251 9.41 -1.52 15.75
C THR A 251 8.49 -0.34 15.44
N ASP A 252 8.96 0.66 14.69
CA ASP A 252 8.12 1.79 14.28
C ASP A 252 7.03 1.31 13.32
N ALA A 253 7.37 0.45 12.35
CA ALA A 253 6.40 -0.19 11.47
C ALA A 253 5.36 -1.00 12.26
N GLN A 254 5.78 -1.80 13.23
CA GLN A 254 4.86 -2.59 14.05
C GLN A 254 3.88 -1.70 14.82
N LYS A 255 4.36 -0.62 15.45
CA LYS A 255 3.49 0.34 16.15
C LYS A 255 2.51 1.02 15.20
N PHE A 256 2.96 1.40 14.01
CA PHE A 256 2.12 2.01 12.99
C PHE A 256 1.01 1.04 12.54
N PHE A 257 1.37 -0.21 12.27
CA PHE A 257 0.41 -1.26 11.94
C PHE A 257 -0.61 -1.45 13.07
N GLU A 258 -0.14 -1.61 14.30
CA GLU A 258 -1.00 -1.84 15.47
C GLU A 258 -2.00 -0.71 15.72
N THR A 259 -1.63 0.53 15.35
CA THR A 259 -2.43 1.75 15.53
C THR A 259 -3.43 1.96 14.40
N TYR A 260 -3.02 1.79 13.14
CA TYR A 260 -3.81 2.24 11.98
C TYR A 260 -4.44 1.10 11.18
N TYR A 261 -3.87 -0.10 11.24
CA TYR A 261 -4.40 -1.29 10.57
C TYR A 261 -5.39 -2.02 11.48
N VAL A 262 -6.48 -1.32 11.80
CA VAL A 262 -7.59 -1.86 12.58
C VAL A 262 -8.79 -2.14 11.68
N PRO A 263 -9.60 -3.19 11.95
CA PRO A 263 -10.71 -3.57 11.07
C PRO A 263 -11.71 -2.43 10.78
N SER A 264 -12.06 -1.62 11.78
CA SER A 264 -12.96 -0.46 11.63
C SER A 264 -12.41 0.66 10.73
N ASN A 265 -11.10 0.65 10.47
CA ASN A 265 -10.42 1.60 9.58
C ASN A 265 -10.16 1.02 8.19
N MET A 266 -10.86 -0.07 7.82
CA MET A 266 -10.69 -0.79 6.55
C MET A 266 -12.03 -1.03 5.85
N VAL A 267 -11.99 -0.91 4.52
CA VAL A 267 -13.09 -1.30 3.63
C VAL A 267 -12.53 -2.16 2.52
N THR A 268 -13.20 -3.27 2.21
CA THR A 268 -12.85 -4.14 1.09
C THR A 268 -13.99 -4.20 0.09
N ALA A 269 -13.75 -3.71 -1.13
CA ALA A 269 -14.66 -3.91 -2.24
C ALA A 269 -14.32 -5.21 -2.99
N ILE A 270 -15.31 -6.04 -3.29
CA ILE A 270 -15.17 -7.30 -4.04
C ILE A 270 -16.15 -7.26 -5.22
N VAL A 271 -15.65 -7.40 -6.44
CA VAL A 271 -16.44 -7.25 -7.67
C VAL A 271 -16.14 -8.39 -8.63
N GLY A 272 -17.17 -9.09 -9.13
CA GLY A 272 -17.01 -10.13 -10.14
C GLY A 272 -18.03 -11.26 -10.03
N ASP A 273 -17.68 -12.42 -10.56
CA ASP A 273 -18.50 -13.64 -10.47
C ASP A 273 -18.35 -14.26 -9.06
N VAL A 274 -18.94 -13.58 -8.09
CA VAL A 274 -19.06 -13.95 -6.67
C VAL A 274 -20.53 -13.93 -6.26
N TYR A 275 -20.82 -14.60 -5.15
CA TYR A 275 -22.19 -14.82 -4.67
C TYR A 275 -22.21 -14.48 -3.18
N PRO A 276 -22.86 -13.38 -2.75
CA PRO A 276 -22.83 -12.90 -1.37
C PRO A 276 -23.22 -13.98 -0.35
N GLU A 277 -24.22 -14.81 -0.66
CA GLU A 277 -24.70 -15.89 0.20
C GLU A 277 -23.65 -16.98 0.48
N ARG A 278 -22.66 -17.13 -0.41
CA ARG A 278 -21.52 -18.04 -0.23
C ARG A 278 -20.27 -17.34 0.30
N LEU A 279 -20.08 -16.07 -0.06
CA LEU A 279 -18.92 -15.27 0.30
C LEU A 279 -18.97 -14.80 1.76
N ILE A 280 -20.11 -14.29 2.24
CA ILE A 280 -20.27 -13.73 3.59
C ILE A 280 -19.85 -14.72 4.69
N PRO A 281 -20.27 -16.00 4.68
CA PRO A 281 -19.80 -16.96 5.68
C PRO A 281 -18.28 -17.13 5.72
N LEU A 282 -17.62 -17.06 4.55
CA LEU A 282 -16.15 -17.11 4.48
C LEU A 282 -15.54 -15.82 5.03
N LEU A 283 -16.14 -14.65 4.75
CA LEU A 283 -15.68 -13.39 5.32
C LEU A 283 -15.75 -13.42 6.85
N ASP A 284 -16.87 -13.87 7.40
CA ASP A 284 -17.07 -14.04 8.84
C ASP A 284 -16.03 -15.00 9.45
N GLN A 285 -15.80 -16.15 8.80
CA GLN A 285 -14.86 -17.16 9.28
C GLN A 285 -13.41 -16.68 9.26
N TYR A 286 -12.97 -16.03 8.18
CA TYR A 286 -11.56 -15.71 7.97
C TYR A 286 -11.18 -14.36 8.58
N PHE A 287 -11.94 -13.30 8.27
CA PHE A 287 -11.64 -11.94 8.72
C PHE A 287 -12.24 -11.64 10.09
N GLY A 288 -13.31 -12.33 10.52
CA GLY A 288 -13.88 -12.18 11.86
C GLY A 288 -12.93 -12.59 13.00
N ARG A 289 -11.87 -13.35 12.68
CA ARG A 289 -10.77 -13.69 13.62
C ARG A 289 -9.90 -12.50 14.00
N ILE A 290 -9.93 -11.44 13.20
CA ILE A 290 -9.09 -10.26 13.42
C ILE A 290 -9.69 -9.46 14.57
N PRO A 291 -8.93 -9.22 15.66
CA PRO A 291 -9.48 -8.57 16.83
C PRO A 291 -9.88 -7.13 16.49
N SER A 292 -11.05 -6.74 16.99
CA SER A 292 -11.42 -5.31 17.01
C SER A 292 -10.45 -4.54 17.91
N LYS A 293 -10.21 -3.29 17.55
CA LYS A 293 -9.35 -2.35 18.28
C LYS A 293 -10.01 -0.96 18.27
N PRO A 294 -9.63 -0.06 19.19
CA PRO A 294 -10.08 1.32 19.14
C PRO A 294 -9.75 1.96 17.78
N ASP A 295 -10.62 2.87 17.33
CA ASP A 295 -10.37 3.61 16.11
C ASP A 295 -9.06 4.41 16.20
N PRO A 296 -8.34 4.57 15.07
CA PRO A 296 -7.12 5.36 15.08
C PRO A 296 -7.43 6.82 15.44
N PRO A 297 -6.47 7.53 16.05
CA PRO A 297 -6.66 8.93 16.38
C PRO A 297 -6.93 9.74 15.10
N PRO A 298 -7.92 10.66 15.11
CA PRO A 298 -8.20 11.47 13.93
C PRO A 298 -7.06 12.45 13.68
N LEU A 299 -6.89 12.85 12.41
CA LEU A 299 -6.01 13.97 12.08
C LEU A 299 -6.63 15.25 12.65
N ARG A 300 -5.88 15.92 13.53
CA ARG A 300 -6.35 17.12 14.25
C ARG A 300 -5.90 18.41 13.59
N THR A 301 -4.84 18.36 12.80
CA THR A 301 -4.26 19.53 12.15
C THR A 301 -5.14 19.95 10.99
N VAL A 302 -5.59 21.21 11.02
CA VAL A 302 -6.32 21.84 9.91
C VAL A 302 -5.39 22.84 9.24
N GLU A 303 -5.30 22.79 7.91
CA GLU A 303 -4.49 23.75 7.16
C GLU A 303 -5.09 25.16 7.33
N PRO A 304 -4.30 26.16 7.76
CA PRO A 304 -4.77 27.54 7.76
C PRO A 304 -5.08 28.01 6.33
N PRO A 305 -6.06 28.93 6.15
CA PRO A 305 -6.30 29.53 4.85
C PRO A 305 -5.04 30.14 4.26
N ALA A 306 -4.83 29.98 2.95
CA ALA A 306 -3.71 30.57 2.24
C ALA A 306 -3.81 32.11 2.30
N ALA A 307 -2.90 32.74 3.03
CA ALA A 307 -2.92 34.20 3.25
C ALA A 307 -2.13 34.98 2.20
N ALA A 308 -1.28 34.32 1.42
CA ALA A 308 -0.43 34.94 0.42
C ALA A 308 -0.05 33.95 -0.68
N GLU A 309 0.24 34.46 -1.86
CA GLU A 309 0.90 33.73 -2.93
C GLU A 309 2.28 33.24 -2.47
N LYS A 310 2.63 32.01 -2.84
CA LYS A 310 3.93 31.41 -2.57
C LYS A 310 4.57 31.02 -3.89
N ILE A 311 5.82 31.43 -4.09
CA ILE A 311 6.57 31.14 -5.31
C ILE A 311 7.81 30.35 -4.96
N VAL A 312 8.01 29.22 -5.64
CA VAL A 312 9.21 28.40 -5.56
C VAL A 312 9.92 28.46 -6.91
N ILE A 313 11.22 28.81 -6.90
CA ILE A 313 12.07 28.78 -8.09
C ILE A 313 13.20 27.79 -7.86
N LEU A 314 13.09 26.61 -8.46
CA LEU A 314 14.15 25.61 -8.47
C LEU A 314 15.01 25.78 -9.72
N ARG A 315 16.31 26.04 -9.54
CA ARG A 315 17.28 26.12 -10.65
C ARG A 315 17.92 24.76 -10.87
N ASP A 316 17.76 24.22 -12.07
CA ASP A 316 18.12 22.84 -12.39
C ASP A 316 18.60 22.71 -13.84
N PRO A 317 19.59 21.85 -14.18
CA PRO A 317 19.92 21.51 -15.56
C PRO A 317 18.83 20.66 -16.24
N ALA A 318 17.66 21.26 -16.49
CA ALA A 318 16.49 20.62 -17.07
C ALA A 318 15.75 21.54 -18.07
N GLN A 319 14.78 20.99 -18.80
CA GLN A 319 13.84 21.82 -19.55
C GLN A 319 12.96 22.65 -18.59
N PRO A 320 12.54 23.87 -18.98
CA PRO A 320 11.63 24.66 -18.16
C PRO A 320 10.34 23.90 -17.85
N PHE A 321 9.96 23.88 -16.58
CA PHE A 321 8.73 23.26 -16.10
C PHE A 321 8.02 24.22 -15.15
N TYR A 322 6.70 24.30 -15.25
CA TYR A 322 5.86 25.22 -14.47
C TYR A 322 4.70 24.43 -13.86
N ILE A 323 4.46 24.67 -12.57
CA ILE A 323 3.35 24.09 -11.79
C ILE A 323 2.66 25.25 -11.08
N GLU A 324 1.34 25.25 -11.11
CA GLU A 324 0.50 26.23 -10.43
C GLU A 324 -0.64 25.49 -9.72
N GLY A 325 -0.96 25.91 -8.50
CA GLY A 325 -2.11 25.42 -7.73
C GLY A 325 -2.90 26.60 -7.20
N TYR A 326 -4.21 26.42 -7.08
CA TYR A 326 -5.19 27.46 -6.74
C TYR A 326 -5.94 27.13 -5.45
#